data_AF-A0A1A8MP60-F1
#
_entry.id   AF-A0A1A8MP60-F1
#
_cell.length_a   1.000
_cell.length_b   1.000
_cell.length_c   1.000
_cell.angle_alpha   90.00
_cell.angle_beta   90.00
_cell.angle_gamma   90.00
#
_symmetry.space_group_name_H-M   'P 1'
#
loop_
_entity.id
_entity.type
_entity.pdbx_description
1 polymer ?
#
loop_
_entity_poly.entity_id
_entity_poly.type
_entity_poly.pdbx_seq_one_letter_code
_entity_poly.pdbx_strand_id
1 'polypeptide(L)'
;MRLSRDFIRAVSSPATVAWRSAQSRFFCSSPSDYRKSQPSMLKHLTSKIKATGPVSVAEYMREVLTNPVTGYYVRNNMLGPDGDFITSPEISQMFGELLGVWIISEWMAAGRPKQLQLVELGPGNGSLAADVLRVFGQLQSVLGGASVSLHLMEVSPALSDFQAQTLTGGGSQKADCEEDPVYRHGTTAAGLPVSWYRCLEDVPAGFSIFVAHEFFDSLPVHKFQ
;
A
#
# COMPACT_ATOMS: atom_id res chain seq x y z
N MET A 1 24.43 59.87 -34.76
CA MET A 1 24.37 61.16 -35.49
C MET A 1 22.91 61.33 -35.94
N ARG A 2 22.00 62.19 -35.45
CA ARG A 2 21.92 63.39 -34.58
C ARG A 2 20.58 63.26 -33.82
N LEU A 3 20.53 63.19 -32.48
CA LEU A 3 20.20 64.25 -31.50
C LEU A 3 19.46 65.54 -31.96
N SER A 4 18.44 65.87 -31.14
CA SER A 4 18.00 67.20 -30.65
C SER A 4 17.02 67.99 -31.55
N ARG A 5 16.00 68.74 -31.08
CA ARG A 5 15.83 69.67 -29.93
C ARG A 5 14.32 69.82 -29.61
N ASP A 6 13.88 69.76 -28.35
CA ASP A 6 13.60 70.90 -27.43
C ASP A 6 12.60 71.96 -27.93
N PHE A 7 11.53 72.28 -27.17
CA PHE A 7 11.46 73.45 -26.23
C PHE A 7 9.99 73.86 -25.82
N ILE A 8 9.76 73.94 -24.48
CA ILE A 8 8.83 74.78 -23.63
C ILE A 8 7.28 74.82 -23.83
N ARG A 9 6.39 75.15 -22.86
CA ARG A 9 6.43 75.66 -21.45
C ARG A 9 5.08 75.43 -20.72
N ALA A 10 5.19 75.16 -19.41
CA ALA A 10 4.36 75.42 -18.22
C ALA A 10 2.82 75.73 -18.22
N VAL A 11 2.13 74.93 -17.38
CA VAL A 11 1.26 75.26 -16.21
C VAL A 11 -0.04 76.05 -16.40
N SER A 12 -1.16 75.40 -16.04
CA SER A 12 -2.17 75.97 -15.13
C SER A 12 -2.98 74.86 -14.41
N SER A 13 -3.26 75.11 -13.13
CA SER A 13 -4.25 74.45 -12.24
C SER A 13 -5.22 75.58 -11.82
N PRO A 14 -6.40 75.40 -11.18
CA PRO A 14 -6.98 74.19 -10.59
C PRO A 14 -8.49 73.99 -10.84
N ALA A 15 -9.03 72.81 -10.51
CA ALA A 15 -10.39 72.71 -9.96
C ALA A 15 -10.56 71.37 -9.21
N THR A 16 -10.79 71.50 -7.91
CA THR A 16 -11.17 70.48 -6.93
C THR A 16 -12.47 69.77 -7.30
N VAL A 17 -12.47 68.43 -7.27
CA VAL A 17 -13.70 67.62 -7.12
C VAL A 17 -13.46 66.59 -6.02
N ALA A 18 -14.35 66.63 -5.02
CA ALA A 18 -14.31 65.84 -3.81
C ALA A 18 -14.64 64.36 -4.09
N TRP A 19 -13.77 63.46 -3.65
CA TRP A 19 -14.05 62.03 -3.61
C TRP A 19 -14.94 61.72 -2.40
N ARG A 20 -16.20 61.33 -2.64
CA ARG A 20 -17.07 60.75 -1.62
C ARG A 20 -16.65 59.29 -1.39
N SER A 21 -16.36 58.96 -0.14
CA SER A 21 -16.10 57.62 0.34
C SER A 21 -17.37 56.76 0.26
N ALA A 22 -17.36 55.76 -0.62
CA ALA A 22 -18.30 54.65 -0.54
C ALA A 22 -17.70 53.60 0.39
N GLN A 23 -18.15 53.58 1.65
CA GLN A 23 -17.92 52.46 2.56
C GLN A 23 -18.74 51.26 2.09
N SER A 24 -18.12 50.38 1.31
CA SER A 24 -18.61 49.02 1.15
C SER A 24 -18.27 48.24 2.43
N ARG A 25 -19.28 48.07 3.30
CA ARG A 25 -19.24 47.07 4.38
C ARG A 25 -19.26 45.68 3.75
N PHE A 26 -18.10 45.20 3.31
CA PHE A 26 -17.88 43.77 3.09
C PHE A 26 -17.85 43.10 4.47
N PHE A 27 -18.99 42.56 4.87
CA PHE A 27 -19.04 41.55 5.92
C PHE A 27 -18.28 40.32 5.41
N CYS A 28 -17.01 40.19 5.83
CA CYS A 28 -16.25 38.99 5.62
C CYS A 28 -16.76 37.95 6.62
N SER A 29 -17.80 37.20 6.26
CA SER A 29 -18.10 35.95 6.96
C SER A 29 -17.00 34.97 6.56
N SER A 30 -16.03 34.78 7.46
CA SER A 30 -15.08 33.68 7.37
C SER A 30 -15.86 32.39 7.14
N PRO A 31 -15.55 31.59 6.10
CA PRO A 31 -16.10 30.25 6.03
C PRO A 31 -15.65 29.54 7.29
N SER A 32 -16.59 29.11 8.13
CA SER A 32 -16.30 28.18 9.22
C SER A 32 -15.56 27.02 8.59
N ASP A 33 -14.28 26.90 8.92
CA ASP A 33 -13.35 25.86 8.47
C ASP A 33 -13.95 24.53 8.95
N TYR A 34 -14.81 23.93 8.13
CA TYR A 34 -15.44 22.63 8.37
C TYR A 34 -14.37 21.55 8.14
N ARG A 35 -13.28 21.61 8.91
CA ARG A 35 -12.35 20.50 9.03
C ARG A 35 -13.13 19.39 9.69
N LYS A 36 -13.63 18.45 8.88
CA LYS A 36 -14.10 17.16 9.40
C LYS A 36 -13.01 16.66 10.35
N SER A 37 -13.34 16.55 11.64
CA SER A 37 -12.44 15.99 12.64
C SER A 37 -11.99 14.62 12.13
N GLN A 38 -10.71 14.47 11.82
CA GLN A 38 -10.15 13.20 11.38
C GLN A 38 -10.53 12.11 12.41
N PRO A 39 -10.97 10.92 11.96
CA PRO A 39 -11.32 9.85 12.87
C PRO A 39 -10.08 9.47 13.72
N SER A 40 -10.29 9.43 15.04
CA SER A 40 -9.22 9.30 16.03
C SER A 40 -9.22 7.90 16.64
N MET A 41 -8.10 7.20 16.50
CA MET A 41 -7.89 5.87 17.08
C MET A 41 -8.09 5.89 18.61
N LEU A 42 -7.58 6.94 19.27
CA LEU A 42 -7.74 7.10 20.72
C LEU A 42 -9.22 7.21 21.13
N LYS A 43 -10.01 8.00 20.40
CA LYS A 43 -11.45 8.12 20.67
C LYS A 43 -12.17 6.78 20.46
N HIS A 44 -11.83 6.07 19.38
CA HIS A 44 -12.38 4.74 19.07
C HIS A 44 -12.11 3.74 20.20
N LEU A 45 -10.84 3.57 20.59
CA LEU A 45 -10.43 2.66 21.66
C LEU A 45 -11.05 3.03 23.01
N THR A 46 -11.12 4.33 23.33
CA THR A 46 -11.74 4.80 24.59
C THR A 46 -13.23 4.44 24.63
N SER A 47 -13.94 4.65 23.53
CA SER A 47 -15.37 4.30 23.43
C SER A 47 -15.58 2.80 23.54
N LYS A 48 -14.74 1.99 22.89
CA LYS A 48 -14.78 0.52 22.97
C LYS A 48 -14.58 0.04 24.41
N ILE A 49 -13.53 0.49 25.09
CA ILE A 49 -13.24 0.10 26.48
C ILE A 49 -14.38 0.50 27.43
N LYS A 50 -14.97 1.68 27.25
CA LYS A 50 -16.13 2.12 28.04
C LYS A 50 -17.36 1.24 27.82
N ALA A 51 -17.55 0.71 26.62
CA ALA A 51 -18.73 -0.09 26.26
C ALA A 51 -18.58 -1.58 26.60
N THR A 52 -17.40 -2.17 26.39
CA THR A 52 -17.17 -3.62 26.50
C THR A 52 -16.31 -4.02 27.69
N GLY A 53 -15.78 -3.03 28.44
CA GLY A 53 -14.78 -3.27 29.48
C GLY A 53 -13.35 -3.34 28.92
N PRO A 54 -12.37 -3.74 29.75
CA PRO A 54 -10.97 -3.84 29.34
C PRO A 54 -10.77 -4.70 28.09
N VAL A 55 -9.93 -4.23 27.18
CA VAL A 55 -9.54 -4.99 25.98
C VAL A 55 -8.21 -5.70 26.22
N SER A 56 -8.02 -6.87 25.58
CA SER A 56 -6.74 -7.56 25.60
C SER A 56 -5.67 -6.80 24.79
N VAL A 57 -4.39 -7.13 25.01
CA VAL A 57 -3.29 -6.60 24.18
C VAL A 57 -3.49 -6.98 22.71
N ALA A 58 -3.93 -8.20 22.43
CA ALA A 58 -4.22 -8.66 21.07
C ALA A 58 -5.32 -7.81 20.41
N GLU A 59 -6.40 -7.51 21.15
CA GLU A 59 -7.48 -6.70 20.63
C GLU A 59 -7.07 -5.24 20.40
N TYR A 60 -6.25 -4.68 21.29
CA TYR A 60 -5.62 -3.38 21.07
C TYR A 60 -4.77 -3.38 19.79
N MET A 61 -3.86 -4.36 19.64
CA MET A 61 -3.00 -4.49 18.45
C MET A 61 -3.81 -4.59 17.16
N ARG A 62 -4.84 -5.44 17.13
CA ARG A 62 -5.75 -5.58 15.98
C ARG A 62 -6.38 -4.25 15.59
N GLU A 63 -6.92 -3.50 16.55
CA GLU A 63 -7.55 -2.21 16.28
C GLU A 63 -6.55 -1.16 15.77
N VAL A 64 -5.37 -1.05 16.39
CA VAL A 64 -4.39 -0.04 15.96
C VAL A 64 -3.75 -0.38 14.62
N LEU A 65 -3.62 -1.65 14.26
CA LEU A 65 -2.97 -2.09 13.02
C LEU A 65 -3.94 -2.16 11.83
N THR A 66 -5.09 -2.81 11.98
CA THR A 66 -5.94 -3.23 10.83
C THR A 66 -7.34 -2.61 10.81
N ASN A 67 -7.66 -1.67 11.70
CA ASN A 67 -8.97 -1.00 11.69
C ASN A 67 -9.22 -0.31 10.33
N PRO A 68 -10.37 -0.53 9.66
CA PRO A 68 -10.61 -0.10 8.28
C PRO A 68 -10.72 1.42 8.11
N VAL A 69 -10.86 2.18 9.20
CA VAL A 69 -10.93 3.65 9.16
C VAL A 69 -9.64 4.27 9.65
N THR A 70 -9.06 3.68 10.70
CA THR A 70 -8.02 4.32 11.50
C THR A 70 -6.76 3.51 11.72
N GLY A 71 -6.72 2.27 11.24
CA GLY A 71 -5.60 1.35 11.39
C GLY A 71 -4.34 1.88 10.69
N TYR A 72 -3.20 1.51 11.26
CA TYR A 72 -1.87 1.83 10.77
C TYR A 72 -1.74 1.42 9.29
N TYR A 73 -1.92 0.14 8.95
CA TYR A 73 -1.78 -0.39 7.59
C TYR A 73 -2.82 0.08 6.57
N VAL A 74 -3.82 0.85 7.01
CA VAL A 74 -4.89 1.39 6.14
C VAL A 74 -4.63 2.85 5.78
N ARG A 75 -4.05 3.65 6.69
CA ARG A 75 -4.00 5.11 6.53
C ARG A 75 -2.71 5.67 5.95
N ASN A 76 -1.55 5.08 6.21
CA ASN A 76 -0.31 5.65 5.68
C ASN A 76 0.23 4.79 4.54
N ASN A 77 0.83 5.46 3.55
CA ASN A 77 1.54 4.83 2.44
C ASN A 77 2.92 4.37 2.95
N MET A 78 2.93 3.35 3.82
CA MET A 78 4.03 3.09 4.79
C MET A 78 5.23 2.33 4.25
N LEU A 79 5.11 1.69 3.09
CA LEU A 79 6.13 0.78 2.57
C LEU A 79 6.94 1.47 1.49
N GLY A 80 8.25 1.25 1.50
CA GLY A 80 9.21 1.84 0.57
C GLY A 80 9.99 3.02 1.15
N PRO A 81 10.89 3.63 0.35
CA PRO A 81 11.87 4.61 0.80
C PRO A 81 11.28 5.87 1.46
N ASP A 82 10.05 6.22 1.10
CA ASP A 82 9.31 7.38 1.59
C ASP A 82 8.31 7.03 2.72
N GLY A 83 8.27 5.76 3.12
CA GLY A 83 7.40 5.21 4.17
C GLY A 83 8.08 5.12 5.55
N ASP A 84 7.33 4.63 6.53
CA ASP A 84 7.81 4.44 7.91
C ASP A 84 8.63 3.14 8.09
N PHE A 85 8.53 2.21 7.13
CA PHE A 85 9.14 0.89 7.17
C PHE A 85 10.03 0.66 5.96
N ILE A 86 11.30 0.35 6.22
CA ILE A 86 12.24 -0.21 5.23
C ILE A 86 12.48 -1.67 5.64
N THR A 87 11.97 -2.60 4.83
CA THR A 87 12.13 -4.05 5.06
C THR A 87 13.34 -4.60 4.30
N SER A 88 13.84 -5.80 4.66
CA SER A 88 15.04 -6.37 4.00
C SER A 88 14.94 -6.46 2.46
N PRO A 89 13.77 -6.81 1.86
CA PRO A 89 13.58 -6.77 0.41
C PRO A 89 13.70 -5.36 -0.19
N GLU A 90 13.37 -4.32 0.57
CA GLU A 90 13.48 -2.92 0.13
C GLU A 90 14.91 -2.36 0.26
N ILE A 91 15.73 -2.95 1.14
CA ILE A 91 17.15 -2.60 1.27
C ILE A 91 17.97 -3.21 0.13
N SER A 92 17.71 -4.48 -0.20
CA SER A 92 18.50 -5.17 -1.21
C SER A 92 17.72 -6.24 -1.97
N GLN A 93 17.69 -6.05 -3.29
CA GLN A 93 17.26 -7.03 -4.28
C GLN A 93 17.89 -8.42 -4.08
N MET A 94 19.14 -8.49 -3.58
CA MET A 94 19.83 -9.75 -3.36
C MET A 94 19.09 -10.66 -2.37
N PHE A 95 18.35 -10.09 -1.41
CA PHE A 95 17.59 -10.88 -0.46
C PHE A 95 16.52 -11.73 -1.18
N GLY A 96 15.72 -11.09 -2.04
CA GLY A 96 14.69 -11.79 -2.81
C GLY A 96 15.27 -12.79 -3.81
N GLU A 97 16.42 -12.46 -4.41
CA GLU A 97 17.11 -13.39 -5.32
C GLU A 97 17.59 -14.66 -4.61
N LEU A 98 18.24 -14.51 -3.45
CA LEU A 98 18.72 -15.64 -2.66
C LEU A 98 17.56 -16.50 -2.17
N LEU A 99 16.46 -15.88 -1.77
CA LEU A 99 15.25 -16.60 -1.39
C LEU A 99 14.67 -17.36 -2.60
N GLY A 100 14.65 -16.77 -3.79
CA GLY A 100 14.19 -17.44 -5.01
C GLY A 100 15.03 -18.67 -5.37
N VAL A 101 16.35 -18.58 -5.22
CA VAL A 101 17.26 -19.74 -5.41
C VAL A 101 16.98 -20.81 -4.36
N TRP A 102 16.79 -20.43 -3.09
CA TRP A 102 16.44 -21.36 -2.03
C TRP A 102 15.12 -22.09 -2.32
N ILE A 103 14.08 -21.38 -2.76
CA ILE A 103 12.78 -21.98 -3.11
C ILE A 103 12.92 -23.04 -4.20
N ILE A 104 13.69 -22.75 -5.26
CA ILE A 104 13.94 -23.73 -6.34
C ILE A 104 14.71 -24.94 -5.80
N SER A 105 15.70 -24.70 -4.94
CA SER A 105 16.47 -25.78 -4.30
C SER A 105 15.57 -26.71 -3.49
N GLU A 106 14.66 -26.17 -2.67
CA GLU A 106 13.71 -26.97 -1.89
C GLU A 106 12.70 -27.71 -2.77
N TRP A 107 12.19 -27.07 -3.83
CA TRP A 107 11.33 -27.74 -4.81
C TRP A 107 12.05 -28.91 -5.50
N MET A 108 13.33 -28.75 -5.83
CA MET A 108 14.16 -29.84 -6.37
C MET A 108 14.37 -30.95 -5.36
N ALA A 109 14.66 -30.61 -4.09
CA ALA A 109 14.85 -31.57 -3.01
C ALA A 109 13.56 -32.37 -2.72
N ALA A 110 12.39 -31.76 -2.90
CA ALA A 110 11.09 -32.40 -2.81
C ALA A 110 10.75 -33.33 -4.00
N GLY A 111 11.68 -33.56 -4.92
CA GLY A 111 11.49 -34.47 -6.05
C GLY A 111 10.87 -33.83 -7.29
N ARG A 112 10.98 -32.50 -7.44
CA ARG A 112 10.46 -31.73 -8.58
C ARG A 112 8.96 -31.98 -8.87
N PRO A 113 8.06 -31.74 -7.90
CA PRO A 113 6.62 -31.82 -8.14
C PRO A 113 6.18 -31.04 -9.38
N LYS A 114 5.17 -31.55 -10.10
CA LYS A 114 4.66 -30.92 -11.34
C LYS A 114 4.03 -29.53 -11.11
N GLN A 115 3.64 -29.25 -9.87
CA GLN A 115 3.03 -28.00 -9.46
C GLN A 115 3.86 -27.42 -8.31
N LEU A 116 4.09 -26.12 -8.35
CA LEU A 116 4.74 -25.35 -7.30
C LEU A 116 3.88 -24.12 -7.00
N GLN A 117 3.30 -24.08 -5.82
CA GLN A 117 2.66 -22.89 -5.29
C GLN A 117 3.66 -22.11 -4.44
N LEU A 118 3.93 -20.87 -4.81
CA LEU A 118 4.61 -19.92 -3.92
C LEU A 118 3.53 -19.16 -3.14
N VAL A 119 3.49 -19.34 -1.83
CA VAL A 119 2.51 -18.68 -0.97
C VAL A 119 3.22 -17.65 -0.10
N GLU A 120 2.85 -16.37 -0.19
CA GLU A 120 3.43 -15.30 0.63
C GLU A 120 2.39 -14.71 1.58
N LEU A 121 2.71 -14.67 2.87
CA LEU A 121 1.87 -14.11 3.92
C LEU A 121 2.27 -12.68 4.20
N GLY A 122 1.35 -11.74 4.02
CA GLY A 122 1.62 -10.31 4.19
C GLY A 122 2.74 -9.80 3.26
N PRO A 123 2.55 -9.85 1.92
CA PRO A 123 3.61 -9.56 0.95
C PRO A 123 4.02 -8.08 0.86
N GLY A 124 3.49 -7.22 1.75
CA GLY A 124 3.77 -5.80 1.79
C GLY A 124 3.47 -5.12 0.45
N ASN A 125 4.52 -4.63 -0.22
CA ASN A 125 4.41 -3.92 -1.50
C ASN A 125 4.59 -4.84 -2.73
N GLY A 126 4.82 -6.14 -2.51
CA GLY A 126 5.02 -7.16 -3.54
C GLY A 126 6.45 -7.21 -4.12
N SER A 127 7.40 -6.45 -3.58
CA SER A 127 8.80 -6.43 -4.04
C SER A 127 9.50 -7.78 -3.87
N LEU A 128 9.33 -8.44 -2.72
CA LEU A 128 9.90 -9.76 -2.45
C LEU A 128 9.44 -10.80 -3.47
N ALA A 129 8.12 -10.92 -3.67
CA ALA A 129 7.53 -11.76 -4.71
C ALA A 129 8.12 -11.41 -6.09
N ALA A 130 8.20 -10.12 -6.46
CA ALA A 130 8.71 -9.71 -7.76
C ALA A 130 10.17 -10.19 -7.99
N ASP A 131 11.03 -10.10 -6.97
CA ASP A 131 12.41 -10.57 -7.06
C ASP A 131 12.52 -12.08 -7.15
N VAL A 132 11.73 -12.82 -6.37
CA VAL A 132 11.66 -14.28 -6.46
C VAL A 132 11.19 -14.72 -7.85
N LEU A 133 10.13 -14.10 -8.38
CA LEU A 133 9.60 -14.44 -9.70
C LEU A 133 10.58 -14.11 -10.83
N ARG A 134 11.42 -13.09 -10.68
CA ARG A 134 12.49 -12.79 -11.64
C ARG A 134 13.52 -13.91 -11.69
N VAL A 135 13.90 -14.49 -10.55
CA VAL A 135 14.76 -15.68 -10.49
C VAL A 135 14.07 -16.88 -11.15
N PHE A 136 12.77 -17.08 -10.94
CA PHE A 136 12.02 -18.15 -11.60
C PHE A 136 12.03 -17.98 -13.12
N GLY A 137 11.88 -16.75 -13.61
CA GLY A 137 12.00 -16.40 -15.03
C GLY A 137 13.38 -16.71 -15.62
N GLN A 138 14.45 -16.54 -14.85
CA GLN A 138 15.83 -16.85 -15.28
C GLN A 138 16.12 -18.37 -15.23
N LEU A 139 15.45 -19.11 -14.35
CA LEU A 139 15.66 -20.53 -14.11
C LEU A 139 14.55 -21.43 -14.67
N GLN A 140 13.83 -20.96 -15.69
CA GLN A 140 12.76 -21.72 -16.37
C GLN A 140 13.22 -23.10 -16.88
N SER A 141 14.48 -23.21 -17.31
CA SER A 141 15.08 -24.49 -17.73
C SER A 141 15.17 -25.51 -16.59
N VAL A 142 15.36 -25.04 -15.35
CA VAL A 142 15.41 -25.88 -14.14
C VAL A 142 13.99 -26.32 -13.73
N LEU A 143 13.03 -25.40 -13.82
CA LEU A 143 11.63 -25.67 -13.53
C LEU A 143 10.99 -26.66 -14.51
N GLY A 144 11.55 -26.83 -15.71
CA GLY A 144 11.29 -27.99 -16.56
C GLY A 144 9.82 -28.16 -16.98
N GLY A 145 9.08 -27.05 -17.11
CA GLY A 145 7.66 -27.06 -17.44
C GLY A 145 6.72 -27.33 -16.26
N ALA A 146 7.24 -27.31 -15.02
CA ALA A 146 6.40 -27.29 -13.83
C ALA A 146 5.45 -26.08 -13.87
N SER A 147 4.21 -26.30 -13.45
CA SER A 147 3.23 -25.23 -13.31
C SER A 147 3.53 -24.48 -12.01
N VAL A 148 3.88 -23.20 -12.13
CA VAL A 148 4.16 -22.32 -11.00
C VAL A 148 3.03 -21.31 -10.84
N SER A 149 2.56 -21.11 -9.62
CA SER A 149 1.55 -20.11 -9.28
C SER A 149 1.93 -19.33 -8.02
N LEU A 150 1.57 -18.04 -8.00
CA LEU A 150 1.78 -17.16 -6.85
C LEU A 150 0.46 -16.97 -6.09
N HIS A 151 0.49 -17.15 -4.78
CA HIS A 151 -0.65 -17.01 -3.89
C HIS A 151 -0.30 -16.03 -2.78
N LEU A 152 -1.06 -14.95 -2.66
CA LEU A 152 -0.78 -13.84 -1.75
C LEU A 152 -1.88 -13.73 -0.70
N MET A 153 -1.56 -13.91 0.57
CA MET A 153 -2.49 -13.64 1.67
C MET A 153 -2.35 -12.17 2.09
N GLU A 154 -3.36 -11.37 1.73
CA GLU A 154 -3.39 -9.93 2.01
C GLU A 154 -4.82 -9.48 2.32
N VAL A 155 -5.00 -8.85 3.48
CA VAL A 155 -6.31 -8.38 3.96
C VAL A 155 -6.55 -6.90 3.61
N SER A 156 -5.50 -6.13 3.35
CA SER A 156 -5.57 -4.70 3.05
C SER A 156 -5.89 -4.46 1.57
N PRO A 157 -7.03 -3.83 1.23
CA PRO A 157 -7.38 -3.51 -0.14
C PRO A 157 -6.34 -2.59 -0.81
N ALA A 158 -5.82 -1.62 -0.06
CA ALA A 158 -4.84 -0.66 -0.56
C ALA A 158 -3.51 -1.34 -0.93
N LEU A 159 -3.00 -2.23 -0.07
CA LEU A 159 -1.77 -2.99 -0.37
C LEU A 159 -1.99 -3.95 -1.53
N SER A 160 -3.15 -4.63 -1.60
CA SER A 160 -3.45 -5.51 -2.73
C SER A 160 -3.50 -4.78 -4.08
N ASP A 161 -3.95 -3.52 -4.11
CA ASP A 161 -3.91 -2.67 -5.30
C ASP A 161 -2.47 -2.31 -5.69
N PHE A 162 -1.63 -1.97 -4.70
CA PHE A 162 -0.20 -1.70 -4.93
C PHE A 162 0.55 -2.95 -5.44
N GLN A 163 0.35 -4.11 -4.79
CA GLN A 163 0.93 -5.38 -5.19
C GLN A 163 0.52 -5.78 -6.62
N ALA A 164 -0.75 -5.60 -6.97
CA ALA A 164 -1.23 -5.85 -8.33
C ALA A 164 -0.54 -4.95 -9.36
N GLN A 165 -0.32 -3.68 -9.03
CA GLN A 165 0.44 -2.78 -9.89
C GLN A 165 1.89 -3.25 -10.07
N THR A 166 2.56 -3.61 -8.97
CA THR A 166 3.93 -4.13 -8.96
C THR A 166 4.07 -5.42 -9.77
N LEU A 167 3.18 -6.38 -9.56
CA LEU A 167 3.34 -7.75 -10.06
C LEU A 167 2.74 -7.97 -11.45
N THR A 168 1.63 -7.29 -11.77
CA THR A 168 0.86 -7.54 -13.01
C THR A 168 0.81 -6.32 -13.93
N GLY A 169 1.50 -5.22 -13.59
CA GLY A 169 1.43 -3.97 -14.36
C GLY A 169 0.03 -3.37 -14.46
N GLY A 170 -0.84 -3.66 -13.48
CA GLY A 170 -2.25 -3.24 -13.46
C GLY A 170 -3.22 -4.21 -14.15
N GLY A 171 -2.73 -5.30 -14.77
CA GLY A 171 -3.54 -6.35 -15.40
C GLY A 171 -4.23 -7.34 -14.44
N SER A 172 -4.68 -6.89 -13.26
CA SER A 172 -5.40 -7.72 -12.29
C SER A 172 -6.90 -7.47 -12.35
N GLN A 173 -7.70 -8.47 -12.00
CA GLN A 173 -9.16 -8.39 -11.90
C GLN A 173 -9.58 -8.71 -10.46
N LYS A 174 -10.51 -7.93 -9.93
CA LYS A 174 -11.18 -8.20 -8.64
C LYS A 174 -12.34 -9.17 -8.92
N ALA A 175 -12.62 -10.07 -7.99
CA ALA A 175 -13.76 -10.97 -8.11
C ALA A 175 -15.08 -10.18 -8.07
N ASP A 176 -16.09 -10.68 -8.79
CA ASP A 176 -17.42 -10.08 -8.83
C ASP A 176 -18.22 -10.34 -7.54
N CYS A 177 -17.89 -11.42 -6.82
CA CYS A 177 -18.55 -11.84 -5.60
C CYS A 177 -17.64 -11.63 -4.37
N GLU A 178 -18.16 -11.03 -3.30
CA GLU A 178 -17.38 -10.84 -2.07
C GLU A 178 -17.08 -12.15 -1.32
N GLU A 179 -17.85 -13.21 -1.59
CA GLU A 179 -17.69 -14.55 -1.00
C GLU A 179 -16.71 -15.44 -1.77
N ASP A 180 -16.15 -14.97 -2.90
CA ASP A 180 -15.13 -15.72 -3.63
C ASP A 180 -13.87 -15.88 -2.75
N PRO A 181 -13.35 -17.11 -2.55
CA PRO A 181 -12.08 -17.35 -1.85
C PRO A 181 -10.92 -16.54 -2.44
N VAL A 182 -10.93 -16.33 -3.77
CA VAL A 182 -9.97 -15.49 -4.48
C VAL A 182 -10.61 -14.14 -4.75
N TYR A 183 -10.31 -13.13 -3.95
CA TYR A 183 -10.92 -11.81 -4.14
C TYR A 183 -10.25 -10.99 -5.26
N ARG A 184 -9.05 -11.39 -5.71
CA ARG A 184 -8.34 -10.81 -6.86
C ARG A 184 -7.47 -11.86 -7.53
N HIS A 185 -7.36 -11.80 -8.85
CA HIS A 185 -6.43 -12.62 -9.63
C HIS A 185 -5.79 -11.82 -10.77
N GLY A 186 -4.71 -12.33 -11.33
CA GLY A 186 -4.04 -11.74 -12.48
C GLY A 186 -2.92 -12.61 -13.03
N THR A 187 -2.15 -12.04 -13.95
CA THR A 187 -0.96 -12.67 -14.52
C THR A 187 0.24 -11.77 -14.27
N THR A 188 1.30 -12.32 -13.71
CA THR A 188 2.52 -11.57 -13.41
C THR A 188 3.28 -11.19 -14.68
N ALA A 189 4.23 -10.26 -14.57
CA ALA A 189 5.13 -9.91 -15.68
C ALA A 189 5.92 -11.13 -16.24
N ALA A 190 6.13 -12.17 -15.42
CA ALA A 190 6.76 -13.42 -15.83
C ALA A 190 5.78 -14.42 -16.50
N GLY A 191 4.51 -14.04 -16.71
CA GLY A 191 3.48 -14.90 -17.30
C GLY A 191 2.89 -15.93 -16.34
N LEU A 192 3.14 -15.80 -15.03
CA LEU A 192 2.67 -16.74 -14.02
C LEU A 192 1.33 -16.28 -13.44
N PRO A 193 0.38 -17.19 -13.17
CA PRO A 193 -0.86 -16.84 -12.49
C PRO A 193 -0.57 -16.35 -11.06
N VAL A 194 -1.27 -15.30 -10.64
CA VAL A 194 -1.25 -14.78 -9.27
C VAL A 194 -2.67 -14.64 -8.73
N SER A 195 -2.87 -14.99 -7.46
CA SER A 195 -4.16 -14.92 -6.77
C SER A 195 -4.00 -14.35 -5.36
N TRP A 196 -4.94 -13.52 -4.94
CA TRP A 196 -4.97 -12.92 -3.61
C TRP A 196 -6.12 -13.48 -2.78
N TYR A 197 -5.81 -13.74 -1.51
CA TYR A 197 -6.68 -14.39 -0.53
C TYR A 197 -6.77 -13.56 0.74
N ARG A 198 -7.92 -13.59 1.41
CA ARG A 198 -8.08 -12.97 2.73
C ARG A 198 -7.65 -13.91 3.86
N CYS A 199 -7.84 -15.21 3.65
CA CYS A 199 -7.56 -16.26 4.61
C CYS A 199 -6.59 -17.27 4.00
N LEU A 200 -5.77 -17.89 4.85
CA LEU A 200 -4.81 -18.90 4.39
C LEU A 200 -5.51 -20.19 3.95
N GLU A 201 -6.64 -20.49 4.59
CA GLU A 201 -7.45 -21.68 4.35
C GLU A 201 -8.05 -21.73 2.94
N ASP A 202 -8.14 -20.57 2.27
CA ASP A 202 -8.66 -20.43 0.92
C ASP A 202 -7.62 -20.78 -0.16
N VAL A 203 -6.34 -20.91 0.22
CA VAL A 203 -5.27 -21.28 -0.71
C VAL A 203 -5.46 -22.76 -1.13
N PRO A 204 -5.51 -23.07 -2.45
CA PRO A 204 -5.76 -24.42 -2.92
C PRO A 204 -4.72 -25.43 -2.42
N ALA A 205 -5.16 -26.62 -2.02
CA ALA A 205 -4.23 -27.68 -1.64
C ALA A 205 -3.29 -28.06 -2.79
N GLY A 206 -2.00 -28.18 -2.49
CA GLY A 206 -0.95 -28.50 -3.46
C GLY A 206 0.43 -28.45 -2.84
N PHE A 207 1.46 -28.82 -3.62
CA PHE A 207 2.83 -28.64 -3.16
C PHE A 207 3.14 -27.14 -3.10
N SER A 208 3.34 -26.65 -1.88
CA SER A 208 3.42 -25.22 -1.59
C SER A 208 4.67 -24.91 -0.77
N ILE A 209 5.32 -23.80 -1.09
CA ILE A 209 6.39 -23.22 -0.28
C ILE A 209 5.85 -21.90 0.29
N PHE A 210 5.76 -21.82 1.62
CA PHE A 210 5.25 -20.66 2.34
C PHE A 210 6.38 -19.72 2.73
N VAL A 211 6.22 -18.44 2.42
CA VAL A 211 7.10 -17.34 2.79
C VAL A 211 6.33 -16.39 3.69
N ALA A 212 6.90 -16.04 4.83
CA ALA A 212 6.26 -15.17 5.83
C ALA A 212 7.32 -14.23 6.42
N HIS A 213 7.84 -13.33 5.59
CA HIS A 213 8.88 -12.38 5.99
C HIS A 213 8.26 -11.21 6.76
N GLU A 214 8.71 -10.95 8.00
CA GLU A 214 8.18 -9.83 8.83
C GLU A 214 6.65 -9.87 8.97
N PHE A 215 6.10 -11.09 8.94
CA PHE A 215 4.67 -11.32 9.10
C PHE A 215 4.31 -11.57 10.57
N PHE A 216 5.03 -12.47 11.24
CA PHE A 216 4.66 -12.96 12.58
C PHE A 216 4.85 -11.93 13.69
N ASP A 217 5.79 -11.01 13.55
CA ASP A 217 6.03 -9.90 14.49
C ASP A 217 4.91 -8.86 14.46
N SER A 218 4.17 -8.77 13.35
CA SER A 218 2.99 -7.91 13.21
C SER A 218 1.70 -8.52 13.77
N LEU A 219 1.70 -9.82 14.14
CA LEU A 219 0.49 -10.50 14.60
C LEU A 219 0.09 -10.08 16.02
N PRO A 220 -1.22 -9.93 16.30
CA PRO A 220 -1.70 -9.64 17.65
C PRO A 220 -1.24 -10.68 18.70
N VAL A 221 -0.66 -10.22 19.80
CA VAL A 221 -0.19 -11.09 20.90
C VAL A 221 -0.99 -10.93 22.18
N HIS A 222 -1.16 -12.03 22.92
CA HIS A 222 -1.69 -12.00 24.27
C HIS A 222 -0.55 -11.87 25.29
N LYS A 223 -0.72 -10.96 26.25
CA LYS A 223 0.19 -10.80 27.39
C LYS A 223 -0.48 -11.32 28.65
N PHE A 224 0.21 -12.23 29.35
CA PHE A 224 -0.18 -12.73 30.66
C PHE A 224 0.81 -12.21 31.71
N GLN A 225 0.34 -12.03 32.95
CA GLN A 225 1.14 -11.59 34.09
C GLN A 225 0.89 -12.54 35.26
#